data_AF-A0A3N6ACV2-F1
#
_entry.id   AF-A0A3N6ACV2-F1
#
_cell.length_a   1.000
_cell.length_b   1.000
_cell.length_c   1.000
_cell.angle_alpha   90.00
_cell.angle_beta   90.00
_cell.angle_gamma   90.00
#
_symmetry.space_group_name_H-M   'P 1'
#
loop_
_entity.id
_entity.type
_entity.pdbx_description
1 polymer ?
#
loop_
_entity_poly.entity_id
_entity_poly.type
_entity_poly.pdbx_seq_one_letter_code
_entity_poly.pdbx_strand_id
1 'polypeptide(L)'
;MGRHQNGNPQLAARAGDLSIAASGSVAFDGALALTGTATFSREKSQELIRRVHELSGARNERGEIELPVNASGTMASPQFSINMAKILGRAAQKELERQIKRRLLGIIKK
;
A
#
# COMPACT_ATOMS: atom_id res chain seq x y z
N MET A 1 36.99 13.04 -3.41
CA MET A 1 35.62 13.48 -3.78
C MET A 1 34.84 12.28 -4.33
N GLY A 2 34.17 11.52 -3.46
CA GLY A 2 33.35 10.37 -3.88
C GLY A 2 31.93 10.84 -4.20
N ARG A 3 31.46 10.56 -5.41
CA ARG A 3 30.10 10.90 -5.85
C ARG A 3 29.08 10.14 -4.99
N HIS A 4 28.18 10.90 -4.35
CA HIS A 4 27.08 10.41 -3.54
C HIS A 4 26.06 9.69 -4.43
N GLN A 5 26.12 8.35 -4.48
CA GLN A 5 25.04 7.56 -5.07
C GLN A 5 23.92 7.39 -4.04
N ASN A 6 23.00 8.36 -4.02
CA ASN A 6 21.71 8.24 -3.33
C ASN A 6 20.80 7.36 -4.21
N GLY A 7 20.97 6.04 -4.15
CA GLY A 7 20.08 5.10 -4.82
C GLY A 7 18.75 5.04 -4.09
N ASN A 8 17.63 5.14 -4.80
CA ASN A 8 16.29 4.89 -4.28
C ASN A 8 15.95 3.42 -4.61
N PRO A 9 16.35 2.43 -3.79
CA PRO A 9 16.11 1.02 -4.08
C PRO A 9 14.64 0.74 -4.29
N GLN A 10 14.33 0.03 -5.37
CA GLN A 10 13.04 -0.60 -5.59
C GLN A 10 13.16 -2.08 -5.24
N LEU A 11 12.31 -2.52 -4.31
CA LEU A 11 12.28 -3.87 -3.81
C LEU A 11 10.95 -4.49 -4.22
N ALA A 12 11.01 -5.62 -4.92
CA ALA A 12 9.84 -6.43 -5.24
C ALA A 12 10.08 -7.85 -4.75
N ALA A 13 9.16 -8.37 -3.96
CA ALA A 13 9.19 -9.74 -3.46
C ALA A 13 7.83 -10.40 -3.67
N ARG A 14 7.83 -11.70 -3.95
CA ARG A 14 6.60 -12.49 -4.07
C ARG A 14 6.79 -13.83 -3.37
N ALA A 15 5.84 -14.18 -2.52
CA ALA A 15 5.79 -15.43 -1.77
C ALA A 15 4.35 -15.96 -1.81
N GLY A 16 4.09 -16.91 -2.72
CA GLY A 16 2.76 -17.48 -2.93
C GLY A 16 1.71 -16.40 -3.23
N ASP A 17 0.73 -16.29 -2.32
CA ASP A 17 -0.38 -15.34 -2.37
C ASP A 17 -0.04 -13.92 -1.93
N LEU A 18 1.17 -13.66 -1.45
CA LEU A 18 1.62 -12.35 -1.00
C LEU A 18 2.66 -11.79 -1.97
N SER A 19 2.47 -10.54 -2.36
CA SER A 19 3.48 -9.74 -3.07
C SER A 19 3.74 -8.46 -2.31
N ILE A 20 4.97 -7.97 -2.35
CA ILE A 20 5.37 -6.71 -1.72
C ILE A 20 6.15 -5.93 -2.75
N ALA A 21 5.75 -4.68 -2.96
CA ALA A 21 6.51 -3.68 -3.70
C ALA A 21 6.84 -2.53 -2.77
N ALA A 22 8.11 -2.22 -2.59
CA ALA A 22 8.57 -1.14 -1.73
C ALA A 22 9.64 -0.28 -2.43
N SER A 23 9.68 0.99 -2.05
CA SER A 23 10.72 1.92 -2.46
C SER A 23 11.05 2.88 -1.31
N GLY A 24 12.25 3.42 -1.34
CA GLY A 24 12.70 4.39 -0.36
C GLY A 24 14.21 4.43 -0.26
N SER A 25 14.71 5.01 0.82
CA SER A 25 16.14 5.23 1.00
C SER A 25 16.73 4.31 2.06
N VAL A 26 18.02 4.07 1.84
CA VAL A 26 18.90 3.37 2.74
C VAL A 26 20.17 4.21 2.83
N ALA A 27 20.43 4.80 3.98
CA ALA A 27 21.61 5.62 4.19
C ALA A 27 22.83 4.77 4.57
N PHE A 28 24.04 5.35 4.39
CA PHE A 28 25.31 4.65 4.67
C PHE A 28 25.52 4.33 6.15
N ASP A 29 24.90 5.10 7.05
CA ASP A 29 24.83 4.82 8.48
C ASP A 29 23.85 3.69 8.83
N GLY A 30 23.23 3.08 7.81
CA GLY A 30 22.26 2.02 7.95
C GLY A 30 20.84 2.52 8.26
N ALA A 31 20.57 3.83 8.25
CA ALA A 31 19.21 4.33 8.43
C ALA A 31 18.31 3.91 7.27
N LEU A 32 17.10 3.45 7.61
CA LEU A 32 16.09 2.96 6.69
C LEU A 32 14.88 3.89 6.66
N ALA A 33 14.39 4.17 5.46
CA ALA A 33 13.10 4.81 5.24
C ALA A 33 12.46 4.25 3.97
N LEU A 34 11.74 3.14 4.13
CA LEU A 34 11.06 2.45 3.03
C LEU A 34 9.54 2.59 3.17
N THR A 35 8.88 2.77 2.03
CA THR A 35 7.42 2.70 1.94
C THR A 35 7.05 1.69 0.88
N GLY A 36 6.03 0.89 1.13
CA GLY A 36 5.61 -0.15 0.20
C GLY A 36 4.14 -0.46 0.27
N THR A 37 3.73 -1.37 -0.59
CA THR A 37 2.40 -1.97 -0.61
C THR A 37 2.56 -3.48 -0.58
N ALA A 38 1.95 -4.12 0.41
CA ALA A 38 1.75 -5.54 0.47
C ALA A 38 0.39 -5.86 -0.17
N THR A 39 0.39 -6.73 -1.18
CA THR A 39 -0.81 -7.13 -1.93
C THR A 39 -1.02 -8.62 -1.77
N PHE A 40 -2.19 -8.98 -1.24
CA PHE A 40 -2.65 -10.37 -1.15
C PHE A 40 -3.47 -10.75 -2.39
N SER A 41 -3.29 -11.96 -2.90
CA SER A 41 -4.09 -12.51 -3.99
C SER A 41 -5.59 -12.42 -3.69
N ARG A 42 -6.42 -12.47 -4.73
CA ARG A 42 -7.88 -12.40 -4.58
C ARG A 42 -8.40 -13.53 -3.70
N GLU A 43 -7.87 -14.72 -3.88
CA GLU A 43 -8.24 -15.94 -3.15
C GLU A 43 -7.92 -15.78 -1.67
N LYS A 44 -6.67 -15.40 -1.36
CA LYS A 44 -6.24 -15.18 0.03
C LYS A 44 -6.96 -14.02 0.68
N SER A 45 -7.23 -12.97 -0.08
CA SER A 45 -7.99 -11.81 0.37
C SER A 45 -9.41 -12.16 0.80
N GLN A 46 -10.09 -13.03 0.05
CA GLN A 46 -11.41 -13.52 0.46
C GLN A 46 -11.35 -14.31 1.76
N GLU A 47 -10.34 -15.17 1.93
CA GLU A 47 -10.13 -15.89 3.19
C GLU A 47 -9.87 -14.93 4.36
N LEU A 48 -9.00 -13.95 4.18
CA LEU A 48 -8.67 -12.95 5.20
C LEU A 48 -9.90 -12.12 5.61
N ILE A 49 -10.72 -11.68 4.66
CA ILE A 49 -11.95 -10.94 4.94
C ILE A 49 -12.99 -11.77 5.67
N ARG A 50 -13.08 -13.08 5.37
CA ARG A 50 -13.97 -13.98 6.12
C ARG A 50 -13.56 -14.08 7.60
N ARG A 51 -12.26 -13.94 7.89
CA ARG A 51 -11.72 -13.99 9.26
C ARG A 51 -11.75 -12.63 9.96
N VAL A 52 -11.49 -11.54 9.21
CA VAL A 52 -11.43 -10.17 9.72
C VAL A 52 -12.20 -9.28 8.75
N HIS A 53 -13.46 -9.00 9.10
CA HIS A 53 -14.38 -8.31 8.22
C HIS A 53 -13.90 -6.89 7.85
N GLU A 54 -13.21 -6.23 8.77
CA GLU A 54 -12.65 -4.88 8.64
C GLU A 54 -11.66 -4.76 7.49
N LEU A 55 -10.98 -5.85 7.12
CA LEU A 55 -10.07 -5.88 5.97
C LEU A 55 -10.80 -5.68 4.63
N SER A 56 -12.13 -5.78 4.61
CA SER A 56 -12.94 -5.49 3.42
C SER A 56 -12.69 -4.08 2.88
N GLY A 57 -12.42 -3.12 3.76
CA GLY A 57 -12.13 -1.73 3.37
C GLY A 57 -10.80 -1.56 2.62
N ALA A 58 -9.85 -2.48 2.81
CA ALA A 58 -8.55 -2.47 2.15
C ALA A 58 -8.56 -3.18 0.78
N ARG A 59 -9.73 -3.71 0.36
CA ARG A 59 -9.87 -4.41 -0.91
C ARG A 59 -9.85 -3.45 -2.11
N ASN A 60 -9.07 -3.80 -3.14
CA ASN A 60 -9.04 -3.11 -4.42
C ASN A 60 -10.11 -3.64 -5.39
N GLU A 61 -10.22 -3.05 -6.57
CA GLU A 61 -11.25 -3.42 -7.56
C GLU A 61 -11.03 -4.81 -8.16
N ARG A 62 -9.80 -5.33 -8.09
CA ARG A 62 -9.43 -6.70 -8.52
C ARG A 62 -9.78 -7.76 -7.46
N GLY A 63 -10.24 -7.33 -6.29
CA GLY A 63 -10.59 -8.22 -5.18
C GLY A 63 -9.42 -8.58 -4.26
N GLU A 64 -8.26 -8.00 -4.48
CA GLU A 64 -7.04 -8.14 -3.68
C GLU A 64 -7.07 -7.18 -2.48
N ILE A 65 -6.43 -7.51 -1.38
CA ILE A 65 -6.19 -6.61 -0.25
C ILE A 65 -4.84 -5.95 -0.45
N GLU A 66 -4.83 -4.61 -0.42
CA GLU A 66 -3.61 -3.82 -0.46
C GLU A 66 -3.38 -3.11 0.88
N LEU A 67 -2.27 -3.46 1.53
CA LEU A 67 -1.83 -2.85 2.77
C LEU A 67 -0.61 -1.97 2.50
N PRO A 68 -0.73 -0.64 2.60
CA PRO A 68 0.44 0.22 2.59
C PRO A 68 1.24 -0.01 3.88
N VAL A 69 2.53 -0.25 3.73
CA VAL A 69 3.47 -0.53 4.82
C VAL A 69 4.62 0.46 4.80
N ASN A 70 5.20 0.69 5.98
CA ASN A 70 6.39 1.51 6.16
C ASN A 70 7.43 0.69 6.93
N ALA A 71 8.69 0.82 6.56
CA ALA A 71 9.82 0.35 7.34
C ALA A 71 10.75 1.51 7.65
N SER A 72 11.07 1.72 8.91
CA SER A 72 11.93 2.82 9.39
C SER A 72 12.95 2.32 10.40
N GLY A 73 13.86 3.19 10.87
CA GLY A 73 14.85 2.85 11.88
C GLY A 73 16.20 2.53 11.23
N THR A 74 16.86 1.45 11.65
CA THR A 74 18.16 1.05 11.09
C THR A 74 18.10 -0.35 10.50
N MET A 75 19.06 -0.72 9.64
CA MET A 75 19.19 -2.08 9.11
C MET A 75 19.29 -3.17 10.19
N ALA A 76 19.93 -2.85 11.32
CA ALA A 76 20.09 -3.78 12.43
C ALA A 76 18.83 -3.90 13.29
N SER A 77 17.94 -2.91 13.25
CA SER A 77 16.69 -2.89 14.03
C SER A 77 15.61 -2.16 13.25
N PRO A 78 15.10 -2.76 12.17
CA PRO A 78 14.04 -2.16 11.37
C PRO A 78 12.71 -2.22 12.13
N GLN A 79 11.98 -1.12 12.11
CA GLN A 79 10.62 -1.02 12.62
C GLN A 79 9.64 -1.04 11.46
N PHE A 80 8.70 -1.98 11.47
CA PHE A 80 7.65 -2.10 10.47
C PHE A 80 6.31 -1.62 11.00
N SER A 81 5.56 -0.91 10.17
CA SER A 81 4.21 -0.43 10.50
C SER A 81 3.29 -0.46 9.29
N ILE A 82 1.99 -0.64 9.54
CA ILE A 82 0.95 -0.48 8.54
C ILE A 82 0.52 0.98 8.52
N ASN A 83 0.39 1.56 7.33
CA ASN A 83 -0.07 2.92 7.16
C ASN A 83 -1.59 3.00 7.12
N MET A 84 -2.25 2.91 8.28
CA MET A 84 -3.71 3.00 8.34
C MET A 84 -4.26 4.31 7.77
N ALA A 85 -3.52 5.42 7.89
CA ALA A 85 -3.90 6.70 7.29
C ALA A 85 -4.04 6.61 5.77
N LYS A 86 -3.12 5.91 5.08
CA LYS A 86 -3.22 5.66 3.63
C LYS A 86 -4.38 4.73 3.28
N ILE A 87 -4.72 3.75 4.13
CA ILE A 87 -5.89 2.88 3.91
C ILE A 87 -7.18 3.70 3.97
N LEU A 88 -7.35 4.49 5.04
CA LEU A 88 -8.51 5.35 5.21
C LEU A 88 -8.61 6.41 4.11
N GLY A 89 -7.49 7.03 3.74
CA GLY A 89 -7.42 8.00 2.65
C GLY A 89 -7.88 7.41 1.32
N ARG A 90 -7.47 6.18 0.97
CA ARG A 90 -7.93 5.48 -0.24
C ARG A 90 -9.44 5.23 -0.22
N ALA A 91 -9.99 4.82 0.93
CA ALA A 91 -11.43 4.59 1.06
C ALA A 91 -12.24 5.89 0.88
N ALA A 92 -11.80 6.98 1.52
CA ALA A 92 -12.42 8.29 1.38
C ALA A 92 -12.33 8.82 -0.05
N GLN A 93 -11.17 8.67 -0.70
CA GLN A 93 -10.96 9.08 -2.09
C GLN A 93 -11.89 8.34 -3.05
N LYS A 94 -12.05 7.01 -2.88
CA LYS A 94 -12.99 6.21 -3.69
C LYS A 94 -14.42 6.69 -3.53
N GLU A 95 -14.85 7.04 -2.32
CA GLU A 95 -16.21 7.52 -2.10
C GLU A 95 -16.43 8.89 -2.75
N LEU A 96 -15.46 9.80 -2.64
CA LEU A 96 -15.50 11.10 -3.32
C LEU A 96 -15.60 10.94 -4.85
N GLU A 97 -14.77 10.06 -5.43
CA GLU A 97 -14.81 9.79 -6.88
C GLU A 97 -16.18 9.25 -7.31
N ARG A 98 -16.78 8.34 -6.54
CA ARG A 98 -18.14 7.84 -6.78
C ARG A 98 -19.19 8.95 -6.69
N GLN A 99 -19.06 9.87 -5.74
CA GLN A 99 -19.98 11.00 -5.62
C GLN A 99 -19.87 11.94 -6.83
N ILE A 100 -18.66 12.26 -7.27
CA ILE A 100 -18.43 13.10 -8.45
C ILE A 100 -19.00 12.42 -9.70
N LYS A 101 -18.69 11.14 -9.93
CA LYS A 101 -19.23 10.36 -11.06
C LYS A 101 -20.76 10.37 -11.09
N ARG A 102 -21.41 10.16 -9.93
CA ARG A 102 -22.88 10.21 -9.83
C ARG A 102 -23.44 11.57 -10.22
N ARG A 103 -22.82 12.67 -9.76
CA ARG A 103 -23.26 14.04 -10.09
C ARG A 103 -23.07 14.36 -11.57
N LEU A 104 -21.93 13.99 -12.17
CA LEU A 104 -21.67 14.21 -13.59
C LEU A 104 -22.65 13.43 -14.48
N LEU A 105 -22.91 12.16 -14.17
CA LEU A 105 -23.90 11.36 -14.90
C LEU A 105 -25.33 11.91 -14.79
N GLY A 106 -25.67 12.55 -13.66
CA GLY A 106 -26.96 13.21 -13.48
C GLY A 106 -27.13 14.49 -14.32
N ILE A 107 -26.04 15.17 -14.67
CA ILE A 107 -26.06 16.36 -15.53
C ILE A 107 -26.19 15.96 -17.01
N ILE A 108 -25.58 14.85 -17.43
CA ILE A 108 -25.57 14.39 -18.83
C ILE A 108 -26.90 13.68 -19.20
N LYS A 109 -27.63 13.12 -18.23
CA LYS A 109 -28.94 12.47 -18.47
C LYS A 109 -30.13 13.45 -18.51
N LYS A 110 -29.89 14.76 -18.47
CA LYS A 110 -30.92 15.80 -18.52
C LYS A 110 -30.80 16.58 -19.83
#